data_AF-T1D313-F1
#
_entry.id   AF-T1D313-F1
#
_cell.length_a   1.000
_cell.length_b   1.000
_cell.length_c   1.000
_cell.angle_alpha   90.00
_cell.angle_beta   90.00
_cell.angle_gamma   90.00
#
_symmetry.space_group_name_H-M   'P 1'
#
loop_
_entity.id
_entity.type
_entity.pdbx_description
1 polymer ?
#
loop_
_entity_poly.entity_id
_entity_poly.type
_entity_poly.pdbx_seq_one_letter_code
_entity_poly.pdbx_strand_id
1 'polypeptide(L)'
;MPLTEASLGARLTPKLEPLLRIRERVQIERFVPVGRGWGGRPARERTALARAFVAKAVLGLPTTVALMERLHVDACLRRLCGFGV
;
A
#
# COMPACT_ATOMS: atom_id res chain seq x y z
N MET A 1 -6.81 1.01 -15.51
CA MET A 1 -6.39 -0.40 -15.46
C MET A 1 -6.81 -0.97 -14.12
N PRO A 2 -7.70 -1.97 -14.07
CA PRO A 2 -8.03 -2.67 -12.82
C PRO A 2 -6.80 -3.43 -12.31
N LEU A 3 -6.58 -3.45 -11.00
CA LEU A 3 -5.42 -4.11 -10.41
C LEU A 3 -5.79 -5.58 -10.23
N THR A 4 -5.40 -6.43 -11.17
CA THR A 4 -5.67 -7.87 -11.11
C THR A 4 -4.51 -8.62 -10.43
N GLU A 5 -4.75 -9.83 -9.93
CA GLU A 5 -3.67 -10.71 -9.43
C GLU A 5 -2.52 -10.85 -10.45
N ALA A 6 -2.87 -10.89 -11.74
CA ALA A 6 -1.92 -10.93 -12.85
C ALA A 6 -1.01 -9.69 -12.87
N SER A 7 -1.54 -8.49 -12.62
CA SER A 7 -0.75 -7.25 -12.53
C SER A 7 0.17 -7.20 -11.30
N LEU A 8 -0.22 -7.90 -10.23
CA LEU A 8 0.57 -8.02 -9.00
C LEU A 8 1.66 -9.07 -9.11
N GLY A 9 1.67 -9.91 -10.16
CA GLY A 9 2.69 -10.95 -10.40
C GLY A 9 2.86 -11.93 -9.23
N ALA A 10 1.84 -12.06 -8.39
CA ALA A 10 1.82 -12.87 -7.17
C ALA A 10 0.37 -13.21 -6.82
N ARG A 11 0.15 -14.40 -6.26
CA ARG A 11 -1.18 -14.84 -5.84
C ARG A 11 -1.65 -14.03 -4.63
N LEU A 12 -2.87 -13.49 -4.68
CA LEU A 12 -3.42 -12.78 -3.55
C LEU A 12 -3.78 -13.78 -2.45
N THR A 13 -3.33 -13.52 -1.23
CA THR A 13 -3.83 -14.28 -0.07
C THR A 13 -5.18 -13.70 0.35
N PRO A 14 -6.08 -14.49 0.98
CA PRO A 14 -7.37 -13.99 1.46
C PRO A 14 -7.24 -12.79 2.41
N LYS A 15 -6.12 -12.71 3.15
CA LYS A 15 -5.80 -11.60 4.05
C LYS A 15 -5.50 -10.28 3.32
N LEU A 16 -5.12 -10.33 2.04
CA LEU A 16 -4.78 -9.16 1.22
C LEU A 16 -5.94 -8.70 0.32
N GLU A 17 -6.99 -9.51 0.16
CA GLU A 17 -8.16 -9.16 -0.66
C GLU A 17 -8.85 -7.86 -0.23
N PRO A 18 -9.06 -7.59 1.07
CA PRO A 18 -9.63 -6.31 1.49
C PRO A 18 -8.77 -5.11 1.06
N LEU A 19 -7.45 -5.27 1.05
CA LEU A 19 -6.54 -4.20 0.65
C LEU A 19 -6.62 -3.90 -0.84
N LEU A 20 -6.76 -4.93 -1.67
CA LEU A 20 -7.01 -4.75 -3.09
C LEU A 20 -8.31 -3.97 -3.33
N ARG A 21 -9.40 -4.35 -2.63
CA ARG A 21 -10.69 -3.66 -2.75
C ARG A 21 -10.62 -2.20 -2.31
N ILE A 22 -9.91 -1.91 -1.20
CA ILE A 22 -9.70 -0.53 -0.72
C ILE A 22 -8.88 0.28 -1.73
N ARG A 23 -7.82 -0.31 -2.29
CA ARG A 23 -6.97 0.31 -3.30
C ARG A 23 -7.78 0.77 -4.51
N GLU A 24 -8.66 -0.09 -5.01
CA GLU A 24 -9.45 0.18 -6.21
C GLU A 24 -10.62 1.13 -5.96
N ARG A 25 -11.34 0.95 -4.85
CA ARG A 25 -12.58 1.70 -4.57
C ARG A 25 -12.35 3.00 -3.83
N VAL A 26 -11.53 2.99 -2.79
CA VAL A 26 -11.33 4.15 -1.91
C VAL A 26 -10.25 5.08 -2.47
N GLN A 27 -9.23 4.52 -3.15
CA GLN A 27 -8.15 5.29 -3.75
C GLN A 27 -7.50 6.25 -2.74
N ILE A 28 -6.92 5.67 -1.68
CA ILE A 28 -6.32 6.38 -0.52
C ILE A 28 -5.41 7.55 -0.92
N GLU A 29 -4.72 7.45 -2.05
CA GLU A 29 -3.92 8.52 -2.64
C GLU A 29 -4.66 9.85 -2.82
N ARG A 30 -5.97 9.85 -3.02
CA ARG A 30 -6.78 11.07 -3.19
C ARG A 30 -6.83 11.90 -1.90
N PHE A 31 -6.56 11.28 -0.76
CA PHE A 31 -6.48 11.93 0.55
C PHE A 31 -5.05 12.31 0.92
N VAL A 32 -4.07 12.02 0.06
CA VAL A 32 -2.66 12.38 0.29
C VAL A 32 -2.38 13.73 -0.40
N PRO A 33 -1.97 14.78 0.32
CA PRO A 33 -1.73 16.08 -0.28
C PRO A 33 -0.64 16.03 -1.36
N VAL A 34 -0.97 16.40 -2.59
CA VAL A 34 -0.03 16.55 -3.69
C VAL A 34 0.09 18.03 -4.04
N GLY A 35 1.27 18.60 -3.87
CA GLY A 35 1.50 20.01 -4.18
C GLY A 35 2.97 20.29 -4.44
N ARG A 36 3.26 21.19 -5.39
CA ARG A 36 4.59 21.75 -5.56
C ARG A 36 4.96 22.54 -4.29
N GLY A 37 6.21 22.42 -3.84
CA GLY A 37 6.73 23.16 -2.68
C GLY A 37 6.53 22.47 -1.32
N TRP A 38 5.88 21.31 -1.27
CA TRP A 38 5.83 20.52 -0.02
C TRP A 38 7.19 19.87 0.24
N GLY A 39 7.83 20.28 1.34
CA GLY A 39 9.10 19.70 1.79
C GLY A 39 8.94 18.25 2.28
N GLY A 40 10.06 17.50 2.29
CA GLY A 40 10.11 16.13 2.80
C GLY A 40 10.03 15.07 1.70
N ARG A 41 9.27 14.00 1.95
CA ARG A 41 9.23 12.81 1.08
C ARG A 41 8.49 13.11 -0.25
N PRO A 42 8.99 12.61 -1.40
CA PRO A 42 8.31 12.72 -2.68
C PRO A 42 6.85 12.23 -2.61
N ALA A 43 5.97 12.82 -3.43
CA ALA A 43 4.54 12.48 -3.43
C ALA A 43 4.29 10.96 -3.56
N ARG A 44 5.02 10.28 -4.47
CA ARG A 44 4.93 8.82 -4.65
C ARG A 44 5.20 8.04 -3.37
N GLU A 45 6.19 8.47 -2.58
CA GLU A 45 6.59 7.80 -1.33
C GLU A 45 5.55 8.06 -0.23
N ARG A 46 5.01 9.28 -0.16
CA ARG A 46 3.92 9.61 0.77
C ARG A 46 2.65 8.79 0.49
N THR A 47 2.31 8.63 -0.79
CA THR A 47 1.22 7.77 -1.22
C THR A 47 1.45 6.31 -0.83
N ALA A 48 2.66 5.78 -1.03
CA ALA A 48 2.98 4.41 -0.63
C ALA A 48 2.91 4.21 0.89
N LEU A 49 3.37 5.20 1.67
CA LEU A 49 3.26 5.21 3.13
C LEU A 49 1.79 5.22 3.59
N ALA A 50 0.95 6.08 3.01
CA ALA A 50 -0.48 6.14 3.35
C ALA A 50 -1.16 4.78 3.14
N ARG A 51 -0.87 4.12 2.02
CA ARG A 51 -1.40 2.78 1.72
C ARG A 51 -0.85 1.70 2.67
N ALA A 52 0.41 1.83 3.10
CA ALA A 52 1.01 0.94 4.09
C ALA A 52 0.36 1.08 5.48
N PHE A 53 0.00 2.29 5.90
CA PHE A 53 -0.71 2.51 7.17
C PHE A 53 -2.13 1.94 7.14
N VAL A 54 -2.82 2.02 6.00
CA VAL A 54 -4.10 1.31 5.81
C VAL A 54 -3.89 -0.20 5.89
N ALA A 55 -2.84 -0.72 5.25
CA ALA A 55 -2.48 -2.13 5.36
C ALA A 55 -2.21 -2.57 6.79
N LYS A 56 -1.52 -1.75 7.58
CA LYS A 56 -1.31 -1.99 9.02
C LYS A 56 -2.64 -2.19 9.75
N ALA A 57 -3.60 -1.29 9.53
CA ALA A 57 -4.90 -1.34 10.18
C ALA A 57 -5.72 -2.57 9.77
N VAL A 58 -5.78 -2.87 8.48
CA VAL A 58 -6.52 -4.04 7.95
C VAL A 58 -5.91 -5.36 8.40
N LEU A 59 -4.58 -5.45 8.45
CA LEU A 59 -3.87 -6.66 8.88
C LEU A 59 -3.78 -6.80 10.41
N GLY A 60 -4.28 -5.81 11.18
CA GLY A 60 -4.22 -5.83 12.64
C GLY A 60 -2.79 -5.84 13.19
N LEU A 61 -1.84 -5.23 12.47
CA LEU A 61 -0.44 -5.20 12.92
C LEU A 61 -0.30 -4.19 14.08
N PRO A 62 0.26 -4.59 15.24
CA PRO A 62 0.29 -3.72 16.42
C PRO A 62 1.27 -2.56 16.24
N THR A 63 2.43 -2.83 15.65
CA THR A 63 3.54 -1.87 15.54
C THR A 63 3.87 -1.55 14.09
N THR A 64 4.54 -0.43 13.86
CA THR A 64 5.10 -0.07 12.54
C THR A 64 6.28 -0.95 12.18
N VAL A 65 7.02 -1.48 13.16
CA VAL A 65 8.08 -2.48 12.93
C VAL A 65 7.51 -3.75 12.31
N ALA A 66 6.42 -4.29 12.85
CA ALA A 66 5.74 -5.46 12.28
C ALA A 66 5.28 -5.22 10.83
N LEU A 67 4.84 -3.99 10.51
CA LEU A 67 4.52 -3.59 9.13
C LEU A 67 5.77 -3.58 8.24
N MET A 68 6.89 -3.00 8.71
CA MET A 68 8.14 -2.96 7.95
C MET A 68 8.67 -4.36 7.66
N GLU A 69 8.68 -5.24 8.66
CA GLU A 69 9.07 -6.65 8.50
C GLU A 69 8.19 -7.32 7.46
N ARG A 70 6.86 -7.18 7.57
CA ARG A 70 5.92 -7.77 6.63
C ARG A 70 6.11 -7.25 5.20
N LEU A 71 6.36 -5.95 5.02
CA LEU A 71 6.67 -5.36 3.72
C LEU A 71 7.99 -5.87 3.12
N HIS A 72 8.93 -6.29 3.96
CA HIS A 72 10.22 -6.82 3.52
C HIS A 72 10.08 -8.24 2.95
N VAL A 73 9.28 -9.09 3.59
CA VAL A 73 9.04 -10.48 3.15
C VAL A 73 7.92 -10.64 2.12
N ASP A 74 6.86 -9.83 2.18
CA ASP A 74 5.67 -9.99 1.34
C ASP A 74 5.71 -9.04 0.13
N ALA A 75 6.20 -9.55 -0.99
CA ALA A 75 6.30 -8.80 -2.24
C ALA A 75 4.94 -8.35 -2.78
N CYS A 76 3.86 -9.12 -2.54
CA CYS A 76 2.51 -8.76 -2.97
C CYS A 76 2.00 -7.57 -2.17
N LEU A 77 2.16 -7.59 -0.84
CA LEU A 77 1.84 -6.46 0.03
C LEU A 77 2.64 -5.21 -0.36
N ARG A 78 3.93 -5.38 -0.65
CA ARG A 78 4.83 -4.30 -1.07
C ARG A 78 4.33 -3.63 -2.36
N ARG A 79 3.95 -4.42 -3.36
CA ARG A 79 3.34 -3.94 -4.63
C ARG A 79 1.98 -3.27 -4.41
N LEU A 80 1.12 -3.84 -3.58
CA LEU A 80 -0.18 -3.24 -3.23
C LEU A 80 -0.04 -1.84 -2.60
N CYS A 81 0.96 -1.67 -1.74
CA CYS A 81 1.26 -0.35 -1.15
C CYS A 81 1.85 0.61 -2.20
N GLY A 82 2.58 0.08 -3.19
CA GLY A 82 3.25 0.85 -4.24
C GLY A 82 4.73 1.07 -3.97
N PHE A 83 5.36 0.19 -3.19
CA PHE A 83 6.81 0.15 -3.03
C PHE A 83 7.39 -0.80 -4.09
N GLY A 84 8.23 -0.30 -5.00
CA GLY A 84 8.87 -1.10 -6.05
C GLY A 84 8.12 -1.16 -7.38
N VAL A 85 7.42 -0.08 -7.73
CA VAL A 85 7.02 0.28 -9.10
C VAL A 85 7.93 1.35 -9.66
#